data_AF-A0A380FLG3-F1
#
_entry.id   AF-A0A380FLG3-F1
#
_cell.length_a   1.000
_cell.length_b   1.000
_cell.length_c   1.000
_cell.angle_alpha   90.00
_cell.angle_beta   90.00
_cell.angle_gamma   90.00
#
_symmetry.space_group_name_H-M   'P 1'
#
loop_
_entity.id
_entity.type
_entity.pdbx_description
1 polymer ?
#
loop_
_entity_poly.entity_id
_entity_poly.type
_entity_poly.pdbx_seq_one_letter_code
_entity_poly.pdbx_strand_id
1 'polypeptide(L)'
;MAESYQQLKLHAMPQKMNYLKKAEKNLLTMIQHGVLAVESKSGYGLDKENELKQLKVSNRLAEKYNLDMKHTFLGPHAVPKDAESNQAFLQEMIDLLPEVKSYADFADIFCETGVFTVEESKKYMQAAKEQRLCCEDSCR
;
A
#
# COMPACT_ATOMS: atom_id res chain seq x y z
N MET A 1 18.93 11.62 27.73
CA MET A 1 19.49 12.17 26.47
C MET A 1 18.94 11.50 25.20
N ALA A 2 18.46 10.24 25.25
CA ALA A 2 17.82 9.58 24.09
C ALA A 2 16.34 9.98 23.91
N GLU A 3 15.62 10.28 24.99
CA GLU A 3 14.17 10.59 24.93
C GLU A 3 13.85 11.95 24.29
N SER A 4 14.76 12.92 24.37
CA SER A 4 14.54 14.25 23.77
C SER A 4 14.69 14.27 22.25
N TYR A 5 15.47 13.36 21.67
CA TYR A 5 15.67 13.28 20.21
C TYR A 5 14.46 12.67 19.48
N GLN A 6 13.71 11.78 20.14
CA GLN A 6 12.44 11.25 19.59
C GLN A 6 11.33 12.31 19.59
N GLN A 7 11.34 13.21 20.57
CA GLN A 7 10.30 14.23 20.75
C GLN A 7 10.49 15.45 19.82
N LEU A 8 11.72 15.71 19.38
CA LEU A 8 12.06 16.86 18.53
C LEU A 8 11.77 16.65 17.03
N LYS A 9 11.63 15.41 16.54
CA LYS A 9 11.19 15.15 15.14
C LYS A 9 9.67 15.15 14.94
N LEU A 10 8.89 15.42 15.99
CA LEU A 10 7.44 15.61 15.89
C LEU A 10 7.02 17.03 15.46
N HIS A 11 7.92 18.01 15.48
CA HIS A 11 7.57 19.43 15.40
C HIS A 11 7.39 20.00 13.96
N ALA A 12 7.11 19.14 12.98
CA ALA A 12 6.75 19.56 11.61
C ALA A 12 5.69 18.62 10.98
N MET A 13 4.58 18.33 11.68
CA MET A 13 3.70 17.21 11.27
C MET A 13 2.17 17.44 11.39
N PRO A 14 1.55 18.34 10.59
CA PRO A 14 0.09 18.45 10.52
C PRO A 14 -0.46 17.56 9.39
N GLN A 15 -0.94 16.35 9.73
CA GLN A 15 -1.69 15.32 8.94
C GLN A 15 -1.11 13.89 9.08
N LYS A 16 0.16 13.73 9.48
CA LYS A 16 0.85 12.41 9.54
C LYS A 16 0.48 11.53 10.75
N MET A 17 -0.17 12.07 11.79
CA MET A 17 -0.42 11.38 13.07
C MET A 17 -1.68 10.50 13.11
N ASN A 18 -2.58 10.56 12.12
CA ASN A 18 -3.86 9.84 12.15
C ASN A 18 -3.73 8.37 11.68
N TYR A 19 -3.06 8.13 10.55
CA TYR A 19 -3.03 6.80 9.91
C TYR A 19 -2.33 5.73 10.75
N LEU A 20 -1.16 6.02 11.31
CA LEU A 20 -0.41 5.05 12.12
C LEU A 20 -1.21 4.67 13.38
N LYS A 21 -1.75 5.65 14.11
CA LYS A 21 -2.55 5.40 15.33
C LYS A 21 -3.82 4.61 15.01
N LYS A 22 -4.50 4.95 13.91
CA LYS A 22 -5.71 4.24 13.47
C LYS A 22 -5.40 2.80 13.07
N ALA A 23 -4.37 2.59 12.25
CA ALA A 23 -3.94 1.26 11.82
C ALA A 23 -3.48 0.40 13.01
N GLU A 24 -2.71 0.99 13.94
CA GLU A 24 -2.27 0.33 15.17
C GLU A 24 -3.44 -0.13 16.04
N LYS A 25 -4.45 0.73 16.23
CA LYS A 25 -5.67 0.34 16.97
C LYS A 25 -6.33 -0.88 16.33
N ASN A 26 -6.52 -0.88 15.01
CA ASN A 26 -7.15 -1.99 14.30
C ASN A 26 -6.32 -3.27 14.39
N LEU A 27 -4.99 -3.16 14.24
CA LEU A 27 -4.07 -4.29 14.35
C LEU A 27 -4.12 -4.92 15.74
N LEU A 28 -4.12 -4.10 16.79
CA LEU A 28 -4.24 -4.59 18.17
C LEU A 28 -5.58 -5.30 18.40
N THR A 29 -6.68 -4.81 17.81
CA THR A 29 -7.96 -5.51 17.85
C THR A 29 -7.88 -6.87 17.14
N MET A 30 -7.25 -6.96 15.96
CA MET A 30 -7.02 -8.24 15.28
C MET A 30 -6.22 -9.22 16.14
N ILE A 31 -5.13 -8.75 16.76
CA ILE A 31 -4.30 -9.55 17.67
C ILE A 31 -5.12 -10.04 18.88
N GLN A 32 -5.97 -9.19 19.46
CA GLN A 32 -6.87 -9.56 20.56
C GLN A 32 -7.87 -10.66 20.16
N HIS A 33 -8.24 -10.74 18.89
CA HIS A 33 -9.08 -11.82 18.35
C HIS A 33 -8.30 -13.07 17.93
N GLY A 34 -6.99 -13.13 18.20
CA GLY A 34 -6.15 -14.30 17.91
C GLY A 34 -5.64 -14.37 16.47
N VAL A 35 -5.68 -13.26 15.72
CA VAL A 35 -5.08 -13.20 14.38
C VAL A 35 -3.55 -13.25 14.49
N LEU A 36 -2.95 -14.24 13.83
CA LEU A 36 -1.50 -14.50 13.89
C LEU A 36 -0.73 -13.99 12.66
N ALA A 37 -1.42 -13.80 11.53
CA ALA A 37 -0.84 -13.27 10.30
C ALA A 37 -1.82 -12.30 9.64
N VAL A 38 -1.31 -11.21 9.06
CA VAL A 38 -2.13 -10.17 8.43
C VAL A 38 -1.57 -9.81 7.06
N GLU A 39 -2.43 -9.78 6.06
CA GLU A 39 -2.12 -9.11 4.80
C GLU A 39 -2.61 -7.66 4.87
N SER A 40 -1.79 -6.72 4.41
CA SER A 40 -2.10 -5.29 4.38
C SER A 40 -1.89 -4.74 2.98
N LYS A 41 -2.99 -4.33 2.36
CA LYS A 41 -3.00 -3.71 1.03
C LYS A 41 -2.95 -2.17 1.13
N SER A 42 -2.25 -1.52 0.20
CA SER A 42 -2.36 -0.07 -0.03
C SER A 42 -3.63 0.26 -0.84
N GLY A 43 -3.63 1.31 -1.67
CA GLY A 43 -4.71 1.57 -2.63
C GLY A 43 -5.74 2.63 -2.22
N TYR A 44 -5.58 3.29 -1.07
CA TYR A 44 -6.39 4.46 -0.70
C TYR A 44 -5.66 5.80 -0.94
N GLY A 45 -4.46 5.75 -1.49
CA GLY A 45 -3.66 6.93 -1.81
C GLY A 45 -3.94 7.39 -3.23
N LEU A 46 -3.87 6.46 -4.19
CA LEU A 46 -4.00 6.73 -5.63
C LEU A 46 -2.98 7.75 -6.16
N ASP A 47 -1.87 7.91 -5.46
CA ASP A 47 -0.71 8.70 -5.86
C ASP A 47 0.55 8.13 -5.19
N LYS A 48 1.72 8.47 -5.75
CA LYS A 48 3.01 7.97 -5.27
C LYS A 48 3.23 8.20 -3.78
N GLU A 49 3.00 9.42 -3.30
CA GLU A 49 3.34 9.80 -1.93
C GLU A 49 2.48 9.02 -0.94
N ASN A 50 1.17 8.97 -1.18
CA ASN A 50 0.21 8.35 -0.29
C ASN A 50 0.22 6.82 -0.36
N GLU A 51 0.53 6.22 -1.50
CA GLU A 51 0.72 4.76 -1.62
C GLU A 51 1.95 4.30 -0.82
N LEU A 52 3.11 4.94 -1.04
CA LEU A 52 4.32 4.61 -0.29
C LEU A 52 4.16 4.88 1.21
N LYS A 53 3.41 5.92 1.59
CA LYS A 53 3.10 6.21 2.99
C LYS A 53 2.29 5.08 3.65
N GLN A 54 1.30 4.51 2.97
CA GLN A 54 0.53 3.38 3.51
C GLN A 54 1.41 2.14 3.71
N LEU A 55 2.23 1.79 2.71
CA LEU A 55 3.16 0.66 2.81
C LEU A 55 4.17 0.84 3.95
N LYS A 56 4.76 2.05 4.09
CA LYS A 56 5.69 2.37 5.18
C LYS A 56 5.04 2.30 6.56
N VAL A 57 3.79 2.75 6.69
CA VAL A 57 3.03 2.65 7.94
C VAL A 57 2.82 1.18 8.32
N SER A 58 2.43 0.34 7.36
CA SER A 58 2.17 -1.08 7.62
C SER A 58 3.44 -1.86 7.94
N ASN A 59 4.55 -1.62 7.22
CA ASN A 59 5.86 -2.20 7.52
C ASN A 59 6.31 -1.84 8.94
N ARG A 60 6.17 -0.58 9.34
CA ARG A 60 6.53 -0.13 10.69
C ARG A 60 5.71 -0.83 11.78
N LEU A 61 4.45 -1.16 11.52
CA LEU A 61 3.62 -1.90 12.47
C LEU A 61 4.04 -3.37 12.57
N ALA A 62 4.36 -4.01 11.44
CA ALA A 62 4.90 -5.37 11.42
C ALA A 62 6.17 -5.46 12.27
N GLU A 63 7.11 -4.53 12.09
CA GLU A 63 8.34 -4.43 12.88
C GLU A 63 8.05 -4.16 14.37
N LYS A 64 7.16 -3.21 14.67
CA LYS A 64 6.85 -2.81 16.06
C LYS A 64 6.28 -3.96 16.88
N TYR A 65 5.43 -4.78 16.28
CA TYR A 65 4.71 -5.86 16.97
C TYR A 65 5.30 -7.25 16.70
N ASN A 66 6.37 -7.34 15.89
CA ASN A 66 6.98 -8.59 15.46
C ASN A 66 5.91 -9.59 14.94
N LEU A 67 5.00 -9.08 14.11
CA LEU A 67 3.89 -9.84 13.55
C LEU A 67 4.24 -10.30 12.14
N ASP A 68 3.83 -11.51 11.77
CA ASP A 68 3.91 -11.97 10.39
C ASP A 68 2.91 -11.18 9.54
N MET A 69 3.43 -10.22 8.77
CA MET A 69 2.62 -9.39 7.89
C MET A 69 3.14 -9.46 6.47
N LYS A 70 2.20 -9.53 5.53
CA LYS A 70 2.46 -9.39 4.10
C LYS A 70 1.92 -8.08 3.57
N HIS A 71 2.72 -7.43 2.73
CA HIS A 71 2.41 -6.10 2.22
C HIS A 71 2.14 -6.14 0.73
N THR A 72 1.01 -5.58 0.32
CA THR A 72 0.55 -5.65 -1.06
C THR A 72 0.34 -4.25 -1.59
N PHE A 73 0.96 -3.95 -2.73
CA PHE A 73 0.74 -2.71 -3.45
C PHE A 73 -0.50 -2.83 -4.32
N LEU A 74 -1.59 -2.19 -3.89
CA LEU A 74 -2.85 -2.09 -4.62
C LEU A 74 -3.00 -0.67 -5.19
N GLY A 75 -1.94 -0.15 -5.82
CA GLY A 75 -1.97 1.19 -6.44
C GLY A 75 -3.17 1.40 -7.38
N PRO A 76 -3.42 0.48 -8.34
CA PRO A 76 -4.58 0.54 -9.22
C PRO A 76 -5.84 -0.03 -8.54
N HIS A 77 -6.24 0.55 -7.41
CA HIS A 77 -7.49 0.24 -6.72
C HIS A 77 -8.70 0.95 -7.34
N ALA A 78 -8.48 2.18 -7.78
CA ALA A 78 -9.46 3.04 -8.41
C ALA A 78 -8.72 4.06 -9.30
N VAL A 79 -9.45 4.76 -10.16
CA VAL A 79 -8.89 5.82 -11.00
C VAL A 79 -9.24 7.18 -10.37
N PRO A 80 -8.26 8.05 -10.06
CA PRO A 80 -8.52 9.41 -9.60
C PRO A 80 -9.40 10.19 -10.58
N LYS A 81 -10.25 11.09 -10.06
CA LYS A 81 -11.17 11.90 -10.91
C LYS A 81 -10.43 12.88 -11.82
N ASP A 82 -9.22 13.25 -11.43
CA ASP A 82 -8.31 14.18 -12.10
C ASP A 82 -7.28 13.47 -12.99
N ALA A 83 -7.33 12.14 -13.09
CA ALA A 83 -6.50 11.40 -14.03
C ALA A 83 -6.89 11.71 -15.48
N GLU A 84 -5.90 11.83 -16.36
CA GLU A 84 -6.12 12.06 -17.80
C GLU A 84 -6.89 10.89 -18.44
N SER A 85 -6.55 9.67 -18.05
CA SER A 85 -7.20 8.43 -18.47
C SER A 85 -6.84 7.29 -17.53
N ASN A 86 -7.62 6.20 -17.57
CA ASN A 86 -7.28 4.97 -16.86
C ASN A 86 -5.90 4.44 -17.26
N GLN A 87 -5.54 4.56 -18.55
CA GLN A 87 -4.27 4.07 -19.07
C GLN A 87 -3.08 4.93 -18.59
N ALA A 88 -3.24 6.25 -18.53
CA ALA A 88 -2.21 7.15 -18.00
C ALA A 88 -1.94 6.85 -16.52
N PHE A 89 -3.00 6.76 -15.71
CA PHE A 89 -2.88 6.44 -14.30
C PHE A 89 -2.31 5.04 -14.05
N LEU A 90 -2.73 4.04 -14.85
CA LEU A 90 -2.16 2.70 -14.76
C LEU A 90 -0.65 2.70 -15.07
N GLN A 91 -0.21 3.51 -16.03
CA GLN A 91 1.21 3.65 -16.35
C GLN A 91 1.97 4.28 -15.19
N GLU A 92 1.42 5.31 -14.53
CA GLU A 92 2.02 5.86 -13.31
C GLU A 92 2.19 4.77 -12.23
N MET A 93 1.17 3.93 -12.01
CA MET A 93 1.27 2.84 -11.03
C MET A 93 2.28 1.76 -11.44
N ILE A 94 2.46 1.49 -12.73
CA ILE A 94 3.50 0.58 -13.26
C ILE A 94 4.88 1.17 -12.99
N ASP A 95 5.07 2.46 -13.24
CA ASP A 95 6.36 3.15 -13.08
C ASP A 95 6.80 3.22 -11.59
N LEU A 96 5.87 3.06 -10.65
CA LEU A 96 6.15 2.97 -9.21
C LEU A 96 6.64 1.59 -8.76
N LEU A 97 6.39 0.53 -9.51
CA LEU A 97 6.70 -0.85 -9.10
C LEU A 97 8.17 -1.05 -8.65
N PRO A 98 9.19 -0.48 -9.33
CA PRO A 98 10.58 -0.62 -8.90
C PRO A 98 10.86 -0.05 -7.49
N GLU A 99 10.25 1.08 -7.15
CA GLU A 99 10.42 1.71 -5.83
C GLU A 99 9.61 0.97 -4.76
N VAL A 100 8.37 0.59 -5.10
CA VAL A 100 7.46 -0.17 -4.24
C VAL A 100 8.03 -1.53 -3.84
N LYS A 101 8.86 -2.16 -4.68
CA LYS A 101 9.45 -3.47 -4.40
C LYS A 101 10.19 -3.54 -3.06
N SER A 102 10.69 -2.42 -2.56
CA SER A 102 11.35 -2.33 -1.25
C SER A 102 10.40 -2.32 -0.05
N TYR A 103 9.09 -2.17 -0.27
CA TYR A 103 8.06 -2.05 0.77
C TYR A 103 6.89 -3.03 0.61
N ALA A 104 6.82 -3.78 -0.49
CA ALA A 104 5.73 -4.71 -0.79
C ALA A 104 6.24 -6.09 -1.24
N ASP A 105 5.56 -7.13 -0.79
CA ASP A 105 5.73 -8.52 -1.22
C ASP A 105 4.94 -8.79 -2.53
N PHE A 106 3.73 -8.20 -2.63
CA PHE A 106 2.77 -8.44 -3.71
C PHE A 106 2.38 -7.15 -4.44
N ALA A 107 1.88 -7.29 -5.66
CA ALA A 107 1.15 -6.27 -6.41
C ALA A 107 -0.26 -6.78 -6.72
N ASP A 108 -1.24 -5.89 -6.62
CA ASP A 108 -2.67 -6.20 -6.81
C ASP A 108 -3.33 -5.11 -7.67
N ILE A 109 -4.39 -5.47 -8.37
CA ILE A 109 -5.19 -4.57 -9.20
C ILE A 109 -6.68 -4.88 -9.08
N PHE A 110 -7.49 -3.83 -9.00
CA PHE A 110 -8.94 -3.98 -8.95
C PHE A 110 -9.54 -4.04 -10.35
N CYS A 111 -9.72 -5.26 -10.84
CA CYS A 111 -10.30 -5.56 -12.16
C CYS A 111 -11.84 -5.63 -12.05
N GLU A 112 -12.50 -4.52 -12.36
CA GLU A 112 -13.97 -4.41 -12.27
C GLU A 112 -14.51 -3.44 -13.34
N THR A 113 -15.76 -3.65 -13.71
CA THR A 113 -16.53 -2.79 -14.59
C THR A 113 -16.50 -1.34 -14.11
N GLY A 114 -15.94 -0.45 -14.93
CA GLY A 114 -15.81 0.97 -14.60
C GLY A 114 -14.55 1.35 -13.81
N VAL A 115 -13.64 0.41 -13.56
CA VAL A 115 -12.33 0.68 -12.93
C VAL A 115 -11.18 0.29 -13.86
N PHE A 116 -10.75 -0.97 -13.85
CA PHE A 116 -9.76 -1.50 -14.79
C PHE A 116 -10.31 -2.73 -15.52
N THR A 117 -10.03 -2.79 -16.81
CA THR A 117 -10.35 -3.91 -17.67
C THR A 117 -9.42 -5.11 -17.43
N VAL A 118 -9.78 -6.26 -18.00
CA VAL A 118 -8.97 -7.48 -17.95
C VAL A 118 -7.63 -7.26 -18.68
N GLU A 119 -7.64 -6.54 -19.80
CA GLU A 119 -6.45 -6.22 -20.60
C GLU A 119 -5.48 -5.31 -19.84
N GLU A 120 -6.01 -4.29 -19.17
CA GLU A 120 -5.24 -3.39 -18.29
C GLU A 120 -4.64 -4.16 -17.11
N SER A 121 -5.43 -5.03 -16.49
CA SER A 121 -4.99 -5.89 -15.39
C SER A 121 -3.87 -6.84 -15.82
N LYS A 122 -4.00 -7.47 -16.98
CA LYS A 122 -2.93 -8.30 -17.56
C LYS A 122 -1.64 -7.50 -17.77
N LYS A 123 -1.74 -6.28 -18.31
CA LYS A 123 -0.58 -5.40 -18.54
C LYS A 123 0.12 -5.08 -17.21
N TYR A 124 -0.63 -4.67 -16.19
CA TYR A 124 -0.07 -4.35 -14.87
C TYR A 124 0.60 -5.57 -14.21
N MET A 125 -0.06 -6.72 -14.24
CA MET A 125 0.44 -7.96 -13.64
C MET A 125 1.71 -8.46 -14.32
N GLN A 126 1.83 -8.30 -15.64
CA GLN A 126 3.06 -8.58 -16.37
C GLN A 126 4.22 -7.70 -15.89
N ALA A 127 3.99 -6.38 -15.77
CA ALA A 127 5.00 -5.46 -15.27
C ALA A 127 5.40 -5.74 -13.81
N ALA A 128 4.43 -6.08 -12.94
CA ALA A 128 4.70 -6.45 -11.55
C ALA A 128 5.57 -7.72 -11.46
N LYS A 129 5.30 -8.70 -12.30
CA LYS A 129 6.08 -9.94 -12.38
C LYS A 129 7.53 -9.68 -12.83
N GLU A 130 7.76 -8.76 -13.75
CA GLU A 130 9.11 -8.35 -14.18
C GLU A 130 9.90 -7.74 -13.02
N GLN A 131 9.24 -7.03 -12.11
CA GLN A 131 9.82 -6.51 -10.86
C GLN A 131 9.94 -7.56 -9.75
N ARG A 132 9.61 -8.83 -10.04
CA ARG A 132 9.61 -9.95 -9.07
C ARG A 132 8.68 -9.71 -7.88
N LEU A 133 7.57 -9.01 -8.08
CA LEU A 133 6.45 -8.99 -7.14
C LEU A 133 5.56 -10.21 -7.38
N CYS A 134 5.07 -10.83 -6.31
CA CYS A 134 4.00 -11.80 -6.45
C CYS A 134 2.72 -11.06 -6.88
N CYS A 135 1.89 -11.69 -7.68
CA CYS A 135 0.77 -11.03 -8.35
C CYS A 135 -0.56 -11.56 -7.79
N GLU A 136 -1.47 -10.67 -7.44
CA GLU A 136 -2.86 -10.95 -7.03
C GLU A 136 -3.83 -10.14 -7.91
N ASP A 137 -4.98 -10.69 -8.28
CA ASP A 137 -6.04 -9.96 -8.97
C ASP A 137 -7.33 -9.99 -8.17
N SER A 138 -7.87 -8.80 -7.88
CA SER A 138 -9.19 -8.63 -7.29
C SER A 138 -10.24 -8.57 -8.39
N CYS A 139 -10.45 -9.67 -9.12
CA CYS A 139 -11.43 -9.80 -10.18
C CYS A 139 -12.73 -10.46 -9.65
N ARG A 140 -13.90 -10.01 -10.12
CA ARG A 140 -15.18 -10.71 -9.91
C ARG A 140 -15.58 -11.53 -11.13
#